data_AF-A0A3D1P8S1-F1
#
_entry.id   AF-A0A3D1P8S1-F1
#
_cell.length_a   1.000
_cell.length_b   1.000
_cell.length_c   1.000
_cell.angle_alpha   90.00
_cell.angle_beta   90.00
_cell.angle_gamma   90.00
#
_symmetry.space_group_name_H-M   'P 1'
#
loop_
_entity.id
_entity.type
_entity.pdbx_description
1 polymer ?
#
loop_
_entity_poly.entity_id
_entity_poly.type
_entity_poly.pdbx_seq_one_letter_code
_entity_poly.pdbx_strand_id
1 'polypeptide(L)' 'MVNSLLTAEPTAYNLAELARLRIRYQGFPGARDIQADLDKVMESWGLTETKLYEQTRQIHTARSVYKGRGSKADAQDWS' A
#
# COMPACT_ATOMS: atom_id res chain seq x y z
N MET A 1 11.50 -0.21 0.12
CA MET A 1 11.82 1.10 -0.50
C MET A 1 11.11 1.16 -1.85
N VAL A 2 10.83 2.35 -2.40
CA VAL A 2 10.12 2.48 -3.69
C VAL A 2 10.80 1.69 -4.81
N ASN A 3 12.14 1.67 -4.82
CA ASN A 3 12.92 0.94 -5.82
C ASN A 3 12.59 -0.56 -5.91
N SER A 4 12.18 -1.21 -4.81
CA SER A 4 11.81 -2.62 -4.87
C SER A 4 10.51 -2.86 -5.62
N LEU A 5 9.65 -1.85 -5.76
CA LEU A 5 8.38 -1.96 -6.51
C LEU A 5 8.57 -1.85 -8.01
N LEU A 6 9.60 -1.13 -8.48
CA LEU A 6 9.86 -0.90 -9.91
C LEU A 6 10.11 -2.19 -10.70
N THR A 7 10.61 -3.24 -10.04
CA THR A 7 10.91 -4.54 -10.65
C THR A 7 10.09 -5.68 -10.06
N ALA A 8 9.08 -5.37 -9.25
CA ALA A 8 8.26 -6.38 -8.60
C ALA A 8 6.96 -6.64 -9.36
N GLU A 9 6.37 -7.80 -9.07
CA GLU A 9 5.04 -8.17 -9.54
C GLU A 9 3.93 -7.54 -8.68
N PRO A 10 2.72 -7.30 -9.22
CA PRO A 10 1.58 -6.70 -8.52
C PRO A 10 0.92 -7.68 -7.54
N THR A 11 1.68 -8.20 -6.57
CA THR A 11 1.15 -9.06 -5.50
C THR A 11 0.29 -8.25 -4.52
N ALA A 12 -0.58 -8.93 -3.75
CA ALA A 12 -1.42 -8.25 -2.74
C ALA A 12 -0.60 -7.41 -1.73
N TYR A 13 0.60 -7.87 -1.36
CA TYR A 13 1.50 -7.11 -0.50
C TYR A 13 2.03 -5.84 -1.21
N ASN A 14 2.48 -5.99 -2.46
CA ASN A 14 3.04 -4.88 -3.23
C ASN A 14 1.99 -3.83 -3.61
N LEU A 15 0.75 -4.24 -3.87
CA LEU A 15 -0.38 -3.33 -4.08
C LEU A 15 -0.68 -2.51 -2.81
N ALA A 16 -0.73 -3.17 -1.65
CA ALA A 16 -0.92 -2.48 -0.37
C ALA A 16 0.23 -1.49 -0.08
N GLU A 17 1.47 -1.88 -0.39
CA GLU A 17 2.64 -1.04 -0.18
C GLU A 17 2.68 0.15 -1.16
N LEU A 18 2.34 -0.06 -2.43
CA LEU A 18 2.19 1.02 -3.42
C LEU A 18 1.16 2.05 -2.98
N ALA A 19 -0.02 1.61 -2.52
CA ALA A 19 -1.06 2.51 -2.03
C ALA A 19 -0.62 3.28 -0.78
N ARG A 20 0.03 2.61 0.18
CA ARG A 20 0.55 3.24 1.40
C ARG A 20 1.55 4.34 1.06
N LEU A 21 2.49 4.07 0.16
CA LEU A 21 3.54 5.02 -0.22
C LEU A 21 2.96 6.21 -1.00
N ARG A 22 1.98 5.98 -1.89
CA ARG A 22 1.26 7.07 -2.57
C ARG A 22 0.59 8.01 -1.60
N ILE A 23 -0.21 7.49 -0.67
CA ILE A 23 -0.87 8.31 0.36
C ILE A 23 0.16 9.06 1.20
N ARG A 24 1.24 8.38 1.62
CA ARG A 24 2.29 8.98 2.45
C ARG A 24 2.97 10.18 1.77
N TYR A 25 3.23 10.09 0.47
CA TYR A 25 3.99 11.13 -0.26
C TYR A 25 3.10 12.07 -1.07
N GLN A 26 1.78 11.92 -1.04
CA GLN A 26 0.85 12.79 -1.75
C GLN A 26 1.02 14.24 -1.30
N GLY A 27 1.22 15.15 -2.26
CA GLY A 27 1.37 16.58 -2.01
C GLY A 27 2.66 16.98 -1.29
N PHE A 28 3.58 16.05 -1.03
CA PHE A 28 4.85 16.36 -0.36
C PHE A 28 5.86 16.96 -1.36
N PRO A 29 6.26 18.24 -1.22
CA PRO A 29 7.04 18.93 -2.24
C PRO A 29 8.46 18.37 -2.42
N GLY A 30 9.02 17.71 -1.40
CA GLY A 30 10.35 17.10 -1.42
C GLY A 30 10.39 15.65 -1.92
N ALA A 31 9.27 15.06 -2.35
CA ALA A 31 9.20 13.65 -2.75
C ALA A 31 8.87 13.47 -4.24
N ARG A 32 9.20 14.45 -5.09
CA ARG A 32 8.88 14.41 -6.53
C ARG A 32 9.44 13.17 -7.22
N ASP A 33 10.68 12.79 -6.93
CA ASP A 33 11.31 11.61 -7.53
C ASP A 33 10.58 10.32 -7.10
N ILE A 34 10.21 10.23 -5.83
CA ILE A 34 9.43 9.11 -5.30
C ILE A 34 8.04 9.06 -5.96
N GLN A 35 7.35 10.20 -6.08
CA GLN A 35 6.05 10.28 -6.74
C GLN A 35 6.14 9.81 -8.20
N ALA A 36 7.15 10.28 -8.94
CA ALA A 36 7.39 9.85 -10.32
C ALA A 36 7.70 8.35 -10.43
N ASP A 37 8.46 7.78 -9.50
CA ASP A 37 8.71 6.34 -9.48
C ASP A 37 7.45 5.54 -9.15
N LEU A 38 6.60 6.02 -8.23
CA LEU A 38 5.29 5.39 -7.95
C LEU A 38 4.35 5.49 -9.15
N ASP A 39 4.40 6.56 -9.94
CA ASP A 39 3.67 6.70 -11.21
C ASP A 39 4.09 5.64 -12.22
N LYS A 40 5.41 5.42 -12.40
CA LYS A 40 5.94 4.37 -13.28
C LYS A 40 5.48 2.97 -12.88
N VAL A 41 5.45 2.67 -11.57
CA VAL A 41 4.93 1.39 -11.06
C VAL A 41 3.45 1.22 -11.41
N MET A 42 2.64 2.28 -11.29
CA MET A 42 1.23 2.19 -11.66
C MET A 42 1.04 1.98 -13.16
N GLU A 43 1.82 2.67 -13.99
CA GLU A 43 1.77 2.51 -15.44
C GLU A 43 2.17 1.08 -15.86
N SER A 44 3.28 0.55 -15.30
CA SER A 44 3.75 -0.80 -15.63
C SER A 44 2.76 -1.88 -15.20
N TRP A 45 2.00 -1.67 -14.12
CA TRP A 45 0.98 -2.59 -13.65
C TRP A 45 -0.43 -2.30 -14.23
N GLY A 46 -0.57 -1.31 -15.12
CA GLY A 46 -1.85 -0.98 -15.78
C GLY A 46 -2.92 -0.48 -14.79
N LEU A 47 -2.51 0.18 -13.72
CA LEU A 47 -3.39 0.64 -12.64
C LEU A 47 -3.78 2.10 -12.81
N THR A 48 -4.99 2.42 -12.34
CA THR A 48 -5.38 3.78 -11.99
C THR A 48 -5.43 3.89 -10.47
N GLU A 49 -5.40 5.11 -9.93
CA GLU A 49 -5.45 5.32 -8.50
C GLU A 49 -6.74 4.75 -7.87
N THR A 50 -7.87 4.92 -8.56
CA THR A 50 -9.15 4.33 -8.17
C THR A 50 -9.06 2.80 -8.08
N LYS A 51 -8.50 2.14 -9.11
CA LYS A 51 -8.33 0.67 -9.12
C LYS A 51 -7.41 0.19 -8.01
N LEU A 52 -6.30 0.90 -7.79
CA LEU A 52 -5.34 0.60 -6.72
C LEU A 52 -6.03 0.64 -5.33
N TYR A 53 -6.80 1.69 -5.05
CA TYR A 53 -7.48 1.82 -3.77
C TYR A 53 -8.64 0.85 -3.60
N GLU A 54 -9.34 0.51 -4.68
CA GLU A 54 -10.38 -0.52 -4.66
C GLU A 54 -9.79 -1.90 -4.32
N GLN A 55 -8.74 -2.31 -5.05
CA GLN A 55 -8.06 -3.60 -4.83
C GLN A 55 -7.47 -3.70 -3.43
N THR A 56 -6.85 -2.62 -2.93
CA THR A 56 -6.26 -2.62 -1.59
C THR A 56 -7.32 -2.69 -0.49
N ARG A 57 -8.48 -2.05 -0.64
CA ARG A 57 -9.63 -2.23 0.28
C ARG A 57 -10.08 -3.69 0.32
N GLN A 58 -10.21 -4.35 -0.84
CA GLN A 58 -10.58 -5.76 -0.91
C GLN A 58 -9.55 -6.66 -0.18
N ILE A 59 -8.26 -6.41 -0.38
CA ILE A 59 -7.16 -7.11 0.31
C ILE A 59 -7.26 -6.96 1.83
N HIS A 60 -7.51 -5.73 2.31
CA HIS A 60 -7.64 -5.46 3.74
C HIS A 60 -8.89 -6.10 4.35
N THR A 61 -10.03 -6.05 3.66
CA THR A 61 -11.26 -6.73 4.09
C THR A 61 -11.05 -8.23 4.18
N ALA A 62 -10.50 -8.86 3.14
CA ALA A 62 -10.22 -10.29 3.14
C ALA A 62 -9.29 -10.68 4.30
N ARG A 63 -8.14 -9.98 4.45
CA ARG A 63 -7.18 -10.26 5.52
C ARG A 63 -7.73 -9.98 6.93
N SER A 64 -8.60 -8.98 7.09
CA SER A 64 -9.27 -8.67 8.36
C SER A 64 -10.23 -9.80 8.76
N VAL A 65 -11.01 -10.33 7.82
CA VAL A 65 -11.89 -11.49 8.04
C VAL A 65 -11.09 -12.72 8.47
N TYR A 66 -9.90 -12.95 7.93
CA TYR A 66 -9.00 -14.03 8.36
C TYR A 66 -8.29 -13.78 9.70
N LYS A 67 -8.23 -12.53 10.21
CA LYS A 67 -7.67 -12.21 11.55
C LYS A 67 -8.65 -12.41 12.71
N GLY A 68 -9.87 -12.91 12.45
CA GLY A 68 -10.92 -13.13 13.44
C GLY A 68 -10.71 -14.22 14.50
N ARG A 69 -9.47 -14.70 14.75
CA ARG A 69 -9.20 -15.73 15.80
C ARG A 69 -7.91 -15.56 16.59
N GLY A 70 -7.33 -14.35 16.68
CA GLY A 70 -6.12 -14.20 17.49
C GLY A 70 -5.58 -12.78 17.60
N SER A 71 -6.28 -11.92 18.33
CA SER A 71 -5.61 -10.84 19.07
C SER A 71 -6.55 -10.44 20.20
N LYS A 72 -6.32 -11.05 21.38
CA LYS A 72 -6.65 -10.44 22.68
C LYS A 72 -6.23 -8.95 22.60
N ALA A 73 -7.04 -7.97 22.95
CA ALA A 73 -7.48 -7.71 24.31
C ALA A 73 -6.34 -7.89 25.32
N ASP A 74 -5.19 -7.23 25.13
CA ASP A 74 -4.22 -7.03 26.20
C ASP A 74 -3.34 -5.79 25.92
N ALA A 75 -3.47 -4.82 26.84
CA ALA A 75 -2.52 -3.79 27.24
C ALA A 75 -2.01 -2.78 26.19
N GLN A 76 -2.75 -1.67 26.04
CA GLN A 76 -2.08 -0.37 25.98
C GLN A 76 -1.56 -0.07 27.39
N ASP A 77 -0.32 -0.49 27.68
CA ASP A 77 0.42 -0.03 28.86
C ASP A 77 1.36 1.09 28.41
N TRP A 78 0.88 2.33 28.53
CA TRP A 78 1.74 3.50 28.48
C TRP A 78 2.11 3.84 29.93
N SER A 79 3.33 3.46 30.35
CA SER A 79 4.01 4.00 31.54
C SER A 79 5.05 5.01 31.13
#